data_AF-A0A371QWW5-F1
#
_entry.id   AF-A0A371QWW5-F1
#
_cell.length_a   1.000
_cell.length_b   1.000
_cell.length_c   1.000
_cell.angle_alpha   90.00
_cell.angle_beta   90.00
_cell.angle_gamma   90.00
#
_symmetry.space_group_name_H-M   'P 1'
#
loop_
_entity.id
_entity.type
_entity.pdbx_description
1 polymer ?
#
loop_
_entity_poly.entity_id
_entity_poly.type
_entity_poly.pdbx_seq_one_letter_code
_entity_poly.pdbx_strand_id
1 'polypeptide(L)'
;MAILGVDVAPDGSLAFAVFDNGVFVERGVEKARNIVHLFKKYKIDTLAVDNLSELFQHGRGIIRILGKLPYSVNVIEVTRGAEGYLKTEELVRRYFGVDRGHLDPIETATYLAMLASRGVGTPAKLFEEETIILVHRKISTTPGGMSRNRFMRNVTHRIKTIASKIEEKLKEAKLDYDLFLKEESGEVTSAKFVVYANREVVRKYVKPMRSIDIAVTIYSAPASGGGVPARERFLIVGVDPGIVTGIAVLTLDGEVLDTTARRGFSRGDVLRYVHQWGVPVVIATDVAEAPEFVKRLAAMCGAVLYTPSRDLSSEEKAQILEKTKWKAGTSHERDALAAAYRAYQEFKPKFEKLEKEFGSILKFDQVEYAKALIVRGYSIAQAVSEALKKREEKEVKVVYVTVEKPCSGRDESLTTRIKALEYENMQLQKELEALRSEVLKPRFICKRLHLCV
;
A
#
# COMPACT_ATOMS: atom_id res chain seq x y z
N MET A 1 15.03 -27.02 -2.65
CA MET A 1 14.03 -26.00 -2.31
C MET A 1 14.43 -25.49 -0.94
N ALA A 2 14.77 -24.21 -0.85
CA ALA A 2 15.36 -23.65 0.36
C ALA A 2 14.30 -22.82 1.09
N ILE A 3 13.92 -23.28 2.27
CA ILE A 3 12.85 -22.71 3.07
C ILE A 3 13.44 -22.03 4.29
N LEU A 4 13.03 -20.79 4.53
CA LEU A 4 13.35 -20.04 5.74
C LEU A 4 12.11 -20.05 6.63
N GLY A 5 12.17 -20.73 7.77
CA GLY A 5 11.17 -20.54 8.83
C GLY A 5 11.56 -19.35 9.69
N VAL A 6 10.59 -18.50 10.02
CA VAL A 6 10.80 -17.30 10.84
C VAL A 6 9.70 -17.18 11.89
N ASP A 7 10.12 -16.94 13.13
CA ASP A 7 9.27 -16.56 14.24
C ASP A 7 9.63 -15.13 14.69
N VAL A 8 8.61 -14.29 14.92
CA VAL A 8 8.78 -12.84 15.12
C VAL A 8 8.53 -12.48 16.58
N ALA A 9 9.58 -12.07 17.28
CA ALA A 9 9.42 -11.59 18.64
C ALA A 9 8.89 -10.14 18.69
N PRO A 10 8.16 -9.74 19.75
CA PRO A 10 7.61 -8.39 19.89
C PRO A 10 8.65 -7.26 19.88
N ASP A 11 9.90 -7.56 20.27
CA ASP A 11 11.04 -6.64 20.25
C ASP A 11 11.65 -6.44 18.83
N GLY A 12 11.11 -7.14 17.83
CA GLY A 12 11.56 -7.10 16.44
C GLY A 12 12.79 -7.98 16.16
N SER A 13 13.22 -8.80 17.13
CA SER A 13 14.15 -9.90 16.88
C SER A 13 13.42 -11.07 16.18
N LEU A 14 14.16 -11.84 15.40
CA LEU A 14 13.62 -12.88 14.54
C LEU A 14 14.41 -14.15 14.77
N ALA A 15 13.74 -15.16 15.31
CA ALA A 15 14.29 -16.50 15.30
C ALA A 15 14.10 -17.08 13.89
N PHE A 16 15.16 -17.71 13.36
CA PHE A 16 15.13 -18.24 12.00
C PHE A 16 15.74 -19.63 11.92
N ALA A 17 15.26 -20.40 10.95
CA ALA A 17 15.83 -21.68 10.60
C ALA A 17 15.82 -21.87 9.07
N VAL A 18 16.99 -22.14 8.49
CA VAL A 18 17.13 -22.42 7.06
C VAL A 18 17.12 -23.93 6.85
N PHE A 19 16.12 -24.40 6.12
CA PHE A 19 15.95 -25.79 5.72
C PHE A 19 16.20 -25.91 4.21
N ASP A 20 17.25 -26.63 3.82
CA ASP A 20 17.61 -26.84 2.43
C ASP A 20 17.89 -28.33 2.17
N ASN A 21 17.25 -28.88 1.14
CA ASN A 21 17.38 -30.28 0.70
C ASN A 21 17.27 -31.32 1.83
N GLY A 22 16.33 -31.12 2.76
CA GLY A 22 16.04 -32.09 3.82
C GLY A 22 16.84 -31.90 5.12
N VAL A 23 17.78 -30.95 5.14
CA VAL A 23 18.64 -30.69 6.31
C VAL A 23 18.62 -29.22 6.71
N PHE A 24 18.92 -28.95 7.98
CA PHE A 24 19.07 -27.59 8.47
C PHE A 24 20.51 -27.12 8.32
N VAL A 25 20.67 -26.00 7.62
CA VAL A 25 22.00 -25.47 7.27
C VAL A 25 22.41 -24.26 8.11
N GLU A 26 21.44 -23.55 8.70
CA GLU A 26 21.69 -22.42 9.61
C GLU A 26 20.46 -22.18 10.51
N ARG A 27 20.68 -21.82 11.77
CA ARG A 27 19.63 -21.44 12.72
C ARG A 27 20.17 -20.39 13.67
N GLY A 28 19.31 -19.49 14.16
CA GLY A 28 19.72 -18.49 15.15
C GLY A 28 18.64 -17.45 15.42
N VAL A 29 19.02 -16.41 16.16
CA VAL A 29 18.17 -15.23 16.42
C VAL A 29 18.92 -14.01 15.91
N GLU A 30 18.28 -13.26 15.03
CA GLU A 30 18.90 -12.11 14.37
C GLU A 30 17.90 -10.97 14.17
N LYS A 31 18.41 -9.78 13.88
CA LYS A 31 17.55 -8.66 13.48
C LYS A 31 17.16 -8.78 12.01
N ALA A 32 16.03 -8.19 11.63
CA ALA A 32 15.49 -8.24 10.26
C ALA A 32 16.51 -7.83 9.17
N ARG A 33 17.41 -6.89 9.49
CA ARG A 33 18.45 -6.40 8.58
C ARG A 33 19.55 -7.43 8.30
N ASN A 34 19.83 -8.32 9.24
CA ASN A 34 20.92 -9.30 9.14
C ASN A 34 20.45 -10.56 8.40
N ILE A 35 19.16 -10.90 8.47
CA ILE A 35 18.53 -12.02 7.74
C ILE A 35 18.57 -11.83 6.22
N VAL A 36 18.77 -10.60 5.71
CA VAL A 36 18.92 -10.32 4.26
C VAL A 36 19.97 -11.19 3.60
N HIS A 37 21.08 -11.44 4.30
CA HIS A 37 22.19 -12.21 3.75
C HIS A 37 21.78 -13.66 3.48
N LEU A 38 20.92 -14.24 4.32
CA LEU A 38 20.45 -15.63 4.21
C LEU A 38 19.68 -15.86 2.92
N PHE A 39 18.77 -14.94 2.55
CA PHE A 39 18.03 -15.00 1.28
C PHE A 39 18.97 -15.13 0.09
N LYS A 40 20.06 -14.35 0.05
CA LYS A 40 21.01 -14.41 -1.07
C LYS A 40 21.94 -15.62 -0.99
N LYS A 41 22.44 -15.95 0.20
CA LYS A 41 23.38 -17.04 0.46
C LYS A 41 22.76 -18.39 0.09
N TYR A 42 21.54 -18.64 0.55
CA TYR A 42 20.86 -19.93 0.38
C TYR A 42 19.81 -19.94 -0.75
N LYS A 43 19.63 -18.82 -1.46
CA LYS A 43 18.59 -18.66 -2.51
C LYS A 43 17.22 -19.14 -2.03
N ILE A 44 16.81 -18.66 -0.85
CA ILE A 44 15.54 -19.01 -0.21
C ILE A 44 14.37 -18.73 -1.16
N ASP A 45 13.61 -19.75 -1.52
CA ASP A 45 12.43 -19.62 -2.38
C ASP A 45 11.14 -19.44 -1.58
N THR A 46 11.13 -19.90 -0.32
CA THR A 46 9.95 -19.97 0.53
C THR A 46 10.24 -19.40 1.91
N LEU A 47 9.39 -18.50 2.40
CA LEU A 47 9.37 -17.97 3.76
C LEU A 47 8.16 -18.55 4.50
N ALA A 48 8.40 -19.36 5.52
CA ALA A 48 7.37 -19.92 6.38
C ALA A 48 7.22 -19.07 7.64
N VAL A 49 6.00 -18.62 7.93
CA VAL A 49 5.64 -17.86 9.12
C VAL A 49 4.43 -18.47 9.82
N ASP A 50 4.35 -18.25 11.11
CA ASP A 50 3.21 -18.64 11.93
C ASP A 50 2.04 -17.65 11.80
N ASN A 51 2.30 -16.34 11.84
CA ASN A 51 1.29 -15.28 11.82
C ASN A 51 1.74 -14.12 10.92
N LEU A 52 1.00 -13.90 9.83
CA LEU A 52 1.30 -12.78 8.92
C LEU A 52 1.15 -11.43 9.59
N SER A 53 0.23 -11.29 10.56
CA SER A 53 -0.04 -10.01 11.22
C SER A 53 1.17 -9.53 12.01
N GLU A 54 1.88 -10.44 12.67
CA GLU A 54 3.11 -10.16 13.41
C GLU A 54 4.26 -9.80 12.47
N LEU A 55 4.34 -10.45 11.31
CA LEU A 55 5.28 -10.07 10.25
C LEU A 55 5.02 -8.63 9.74
N PHE A 56 3.75 -8.20 9.61
CA PHE A 56 3.42 -6.83 9.21
C PHE A 56 3.67 -5.78 10.31
N GLN A 57 3.45 -6.15 11.58
CA GLN A 57 3.63 -5.24 12.71
C GLN A 57 5.09 -5.10 13.12
N HIS A 58 5.75 -6.23 13.42
CA HIS A 58 7.09 -6.29 13.99
C HIS A 58 8.15 -6.66 12.93
N GLY A 59 7.76 -7.36 11.87
CA GLY A 59 8.64 -7.83 10.79
C GLY A 59 8.78 -6.90 9.56
N ARG A 60 8.39 -5.61 9.64
CA ARG A 60 8.42 -4.65 8.50
C ARG A 60 9.76 -4.60 7.75
N GLY A 61 10.85 -4.84 8.46
CA GLY A 61 12.18 -4.97 7.87
C GLY A 61 12.23 -6.06 6.80
N ILE A 62 11.77 -7.28 7.13
CA ILE A 62 11.73 -8.43 6.22
C ILE A 62 10.90 -8.10 4.99
N ILE A 63 9.68 -7.57 5.16
CA ILE A 63 8.78 -7.26 4.05
C ILE A 63 9.45 -6.29 3.06
N ARG A 64 10.10 -5.24 3.57
CA ARG A 64 10.84 -4.29 2.73
C ARG A 64 12.01 -4.95 1.99
N ILE A 65 12.65 -5.95 2.61
CA ILE A 65 13.77 -6.69 2.02
C ILE A 65 13.27 -7.61 0.91
N LEU A 66 12.22 -8.39 1.16
CA LEU A 66 11.57 -9.24 0.17
C LEU A 66 11.19 -8.44 -1.08
N GLY A 67 10.62 -7.24 -0.88
CA GLY A 67 10.29 -6.29 -1.94
C GLY A 67 11.50 -5.77 -2.74
N LYS A 68 12.74 -5.91 -2.22
CA LYS A 68 14.00 -5.52 -2.89
C LYS A 68 14.81 -6.70 -3.46
N LEU A 69 14.51 -7.94 -3.07
CA LEU A 69 15.24 -9.13 -3.52
C LEU A 69 15.26 -9.28 -5.06
N PRO A 70 16.24 -10.03 -5.60
CA PRO A 70 16.33 -10.19 -7.05
C PRO A 70 15.28 -11.12 -7.67
N TYR A 71 14.65 -11.96 -6.86
CA TYR A 71 13.67 -12.97 -7.24
C TYR A 71 12.47 -12.92 -6.28
N SER A 72 11.34 -13.52 -6.67
CA SER A 72 10.14 -13.64 -5.83
C SER A 72 10.28 -14.73 -4.77
N VAL A 73 9.81 -14.46 -3.55
CA VAL A 73 9.79 -15.42 -2.44
C VAL A 73 8.33 -15.72 -2.12
N ASN A 74 7.97 -16.99 -2.10
CA ASN A 74 6.64 -17.44 -1.69
C ASN A 74 6.56 -17.38 -0.17
N VAL A 75 5.53 -16.73 0.36
CA VAL A 75 5.32 -16.67 1.81
C VAL A 75 4.17 -17.60 2.15
N ILE A 76 4.39 -18.47 3.14
CA ILE A 76 3.41 -19.46 3.57
C ILE A 76 3.06 -19.16 5.02
N GLU A 77 1.78 -18.95 5.29
CA GLU A 77 1.24 -18.91 6.64
C GLU A 77 0.91 -20.35 7.05
N VAL A 78 1.74 -20.94 7.90
CA VAL A 78 1.69 -22.36 8.23
C VAL A 78 0.46 -22.70 9.09
N THR A 79 0.09 -21.81 9.99
CA THR A 79 -1.06 -21.96 10.91
C THR A 79 -2.41 -21.90 10.20
N ARG A 80 -2.46 -21.39 8.96
CA ARG A 80 -3.68 -21.28 8.17
C ARG A 80 -3.80 -22.47 7.21
N GLY A 81 -4.75 -23.36 7.50
CA GLY A 81 -5.07 -24.53 6.68
C GLY A 81 -6.47 -24.48 6.06
N ALA A 82 -6.83 -25.54 5.33
CA ALA A 82 -8.16 -25.70 4.71
C ALA A 82 -9.31 -25.74 5.72
N GLU A 83 -9.05 -26.21 6.94
CA GLU A 83 -10.02 -26.31 8.05
C GLU A 83 -10.07 -25.05 8.93
N GLY A 84 -9.25 -24.03 8.63
CA GLY A 84 -9.14 -22.81 9.43
C GLY A 84 -7.77 -22.66 10.10
N TYR A 85 -7.75 -21.90 11.20
CA TYR A 85 -6.54 -21.58 11.95
C TYR A 85 -6.21 -22.65 13.00
N LEU A 86 -4.99 -23.19 12.96
CA LEU A 86 -4.47 -24.16 13.92
C LEU A 86 -3.15 -23.64 14.52
N LYS A 87 -2.92 -23.90 15.81
CA LYS A 87 -1.68 -23.52 16.48
C LYS A 87 -0.50 -24.34 15.95
N THR A 88 0.69 -23.74 15.92
CA THR A 88 1.92 -24.39 15.46
C THR A 88 2.21 -25.67 16.23
N GLU A 89 2.01 -25.68 17.55
CA GLU A 89 2.22 -26.87 18.40
C GLU A 89 1.30 -28.03 18.02
N GLU A 90 0.05 -27.73 17.66
CA GLU A 90 -0.91 -28.76 17.23
C GLU A 90 -0.51 -29.36 15.88
N LEU A 91 -0.07 -28.51 14.95
CA LEU A 91 0.47 -28.97 13.66
C LEU A 91 1.73 -29.82 13.88
N VAL A 92 2.61 -29.43 14.79
CA VAL A 92 3.80 -30.21 15.13
C VAL A 92 3.44 -31.57 15.70
N ARG A 93 2.49 -31.62 16.64
CA ARG A 93 1.97 -32.88 17.20
C ARG A 93 1.36 -33.76 16.11
N ARG A 94 0.56 -33.19 15.20
CA ARG A 94 -0.14 -33.90 14.13
C ARG A 94 0.83 -34.50 13.09
N TYR A 95 1.83 -33.75 12.67
CA TYR A 95 2.74 -34.16 11.58
C TYR A 95 4.01 -34.87 12.04
N PHE A 96 4.45 -34.64 13.29
CA PHE A 96 5.71 -35.19 13.83
C PHE A 96 5.53 -36.06 15.06
N GLY A 97 4.33 -36.15 15.64
CA GLY A 97 4.11 -36.92 16.87
C GLY A 97 4.82 -36.34 18.10
N VAL A 98 5.26 -35.09 18.04
CA VAL A 98 5.97 -34.41 19.13
C VAL A 98 4.94 -33.68 19.98
N ASP A 99 4.75 -34.12 21.23
CA ASP A 99 3.88 -33.47 22.19
C ASP A 99 4.71 -32.52 23.07
N ARG A 100 4.72 -31.23 22.71
CA ARG A 100 5.38 -30.17 23.48
C ARG A 100 4.39 -29.06 23.75
N GLY A 101 4.29 -28.65 25.02
CA GLY A 101 3.34 -27.62 25.45
C GLY A 101 3.68 -26.21 24.97
N HIS A 102 4.97 -25.89 24.82
CA HIS A 102 5.44 -24.61 24.31
C HIS A 102 6.72 -24.85 23.49
N LEU A 103 6.82 -24.17 22.35
CA LEU A 103 7.99 -24.19 21.48
C LEU A 103 8.79 -22.90 21.71
N ASP A 104 10.10 -23.04 21.93
CA ASP A 104 10.98 -21.88 21.95
C ASP A 104 11.06 -21.25 20.55
N PRO A 105 11.34 -19.93 20.40
CA PRO A 105 11.32 -19.25 19.09
C PRO A 105 12.14 -19.93 17.98
N ILE A 106 13.32 -20.48 18.32
CA ILE A 106 14.16 -21.22 17.36
C ILE A 106 13.51 -22.55 16.96
N GLU A 107 12.85 -23.22 17.90
CA GLU A 107 12.11 -24.45 17.63
C GLU A 107 10.88 -24.17 16.76
N THR A 108 10.14 -23.10 17.07
CA THR A 108 9.03 -22.60 16.24
C THR A 108 9.50 -22.37 14.81
N ALA A 109 10.55 -21.57 14.60
CA ALA A 109 11.12 -21.35 13.27
C ALA A 109 11.56 -22.64 12.56
N THR A 110 12.11 -23.59 13.31
CA THR A 110 12.52 -24.91 12.80
C THR A 110 11.31 -25.70 12.30
N TYR A 111 10.26 -25.81 13.11
CA TYR A 111 9.07 -26.56 12.74
C TYR A 111 8.27 -25.89 11.63
N LEU A 112 8.21 -24.54 11.59
CA LEU A 112 7.59 -23.81 10.48
C LEU A 112 8.24 -24.18 9.14
N ALA A 113 9.58 -24.22 9.08
CA ALA A 113 10.29 -24.63 7.86
C ALA A 113 10.01 -26.10 7.47
N MET A 114 9.89 -27.00 8.45
CA MET A 114 9.59 -28.42 8.20
C MET A 114 8.14 -28.68 7.81
N LEU A 115 7.20 -27.93 8.35
CA LEU A 115 5.78 -27.99 7.99
C LEU A 115 5.59 -27.48 6.57
N ALA A 116 6.18 -26.32 6.25
CA ALA A 116 6.16 -25.78 4.89
C ALA A 116 6.81 -26.71 3.86
N SER A 117 7.89 -27.42 4.20
CA SER A 117 8.51 -28.40 3.29
C SER A 117 7.62 -29.61 3.00
N ARG A 118 6.64 -29.90 3.86
CA ARG A 118 5.60 -30.92 3.65
C ARG A 118 4.34 -30.39 2.98
N GLY A 119 4.33 -29.12 2.55
CA GLY A 119 3.17 -28.49 1.92
C GLY A 119 2.08 -28.07 2.91
N VAL A 120 2.39 -27.95 4.20
CA VAL A 120 1.45 -27.47 5.21
C VAL A 120 1.43 -25.94 5.23
N GLY A 121 0.22 -25.37 5.24
CA GLY A 121 -0.03 -23.93 5.26
C GLY A 121 -0.66 -23.40 3.98
N THR A 122 -0.99 -22.11 3.99
CA THR A 122 -1.61 -21.43 2.85
C THR A 122 -0.64 -20.38 2.28
N PRO A 123 -0.44 -20.30 0.95
CA PRO A 123 0.36 -19.25 0.35
C PRO A 123 -0.29 -17.88 0.56
N ALA A 124 0.50 -16.92 1.00
CA ALA A 124 0.11 -15.56 1.31
C ALA A 124 0.67 -14.60 0.26
N LYS A 125 -0.22 -13.80 -0.35
CA LYS A 125 0.17 -12.75 -1.29
C LYS A 125 0.64 -11.51 -0.51
N LEU A 126 1.94 -11.46 -0.19
CA LEU A 126 2.55 -10.32 0.52
C LEU A 126 2.75 -9.06 -0.34
N PHE A 127 2.75 -9.21 -1.66
CA PHE A 127 2.97 -8.13 -2.61
C PHE A 127 1.87 -8.11 -3.64
N GLU A 128 1.42 -6.90 -3.94
CA GLU A 128 0.52 -6.68 -5.05
C GLU A 128 1.28 -6.84 -6.37
N GLU A 129 0.57 -7.02 -7.48
CA GLU A 129 1.16 -7.05 -8.82
C GLU A 129 1.51 -5.64 -9.30
N GLU A 130 2.00 -4.81 -8.37
CA GLU A 130 2.43 -3.44 -8.57
C GLU A 130 3.92 -3.32 -8.25
N THR A 131 4.67 -2.74 -9.18
CA THR A 131 6.09 -2.47 -9.04
C THR A 131 6.34 -0.98 -9.05
N ILE A 132 7.05 -0.48 -8.04
CA ILE A 132 7.42 0.92 -7.94
C ILE A 132 8.84 1.11 -8.49
N ILE A 133 8.97 1.98 -9.48
CA ILE A 133 10.26 2.47 -9.98
C ILE A 133 10.43 3.90 -9.48
N LEU A 134 11.40 4.11 -8.59
CA LEU A 134 11.69 5.41 -8.00
C LEU A 134 13.02 5.95 -8.52
N VAL A 135 12.94 7.02 -9.31
CA VAL A 135 14.09 7.83 -9.73
C VAL A 135 14.19 9.00 -8.76
N HIS A 136 15.28 9.07 -7.99
CA HIS A 136 15.45 10.10 -6.97
C HIS A 136 16.90 10.58 -6.88
N ARG A 137 17.07 11.83 -6.45
CA ARG A 137 18.39 12.38 -6.12
C ARG A 137 19.00 11.68 -4.90
N LYS A 138 20.31 11.46 -4.91
CA LYS A 138 21.05 10.84 -3.80
C LYS A 138 21.67 11.86 -2.85
N ILE A 139 22.03 13.04 -3.34
CA ILE A 139 22.75 14.06 -2.56
C ILE A 139 21.75 15.08 -2.02
N SER A 140 21.69 15.22 -0.70
CA SER A 140 21.00 16.32 -0.02
C SER A 140 21.94 17.52 0.07
N THR A 141 21.58 18.65 -0.52
CA THR A 141 22.39 19.87 -0.50
C THR A 141 21.97 20.80 0.63
N THR A 142 22.69 20.87 1.74
CA THR A 142 22.81 22.10 2.58
C THR A 142 24.09 22.05 3.42
N PRO A 143 24.85 23.17 3.61
CA PRO A 143 24.73 24.55 3.11
C PRO A 143 25.77 24.88 2.01
N GLY A 144 25.47 25.50 0.86
CA GLY A 144 25.27 26.95 0.65
C GLY A 144 26.32 27.46 -0.37
N GLY A 145 25.92 28.08 -1.49
CA GLY A 145 26.88 28.58 -2.50
C GLY A 145 26.28 28.88 -3.89
N MET A 146 26.92 29.76 -4.66
CA MET A 146 26.47 30.21 -6.00
C MET A 146 26.28 29.07 -7.02
N SER A 147 26.92 27.91 -6.81
CA SER A 147 26.85 26.74 -7.71
C SER A 147 25.64 25.81 -7.49
N ARG A 148 24.82 26.04 -6.44
CA ARG A 148 23.69 25.16 -6.07
C ARG A 148 22.62 25.08 -7.15
N ASN A 149 22.19 26.22 -7.68
CA ASN A 149 21.13 26.27 -8.69
C ASN A 149 21.55 25.61 -10.00
N ARG A 150 22.84 25.72 -10.38
CA ARG A 150 23.38 25.01 -11.55
C ARG A 150 23.35 23.49 -11.34
N PHE A 151 23.77 23.03 -10.16
CA PHE A 151 23.74 21.59 -9.83
C PHE A 151 22.31 21.04 -9.84
N MET A 152 21.37 21.74 -9.20
CA MET A 152 19.97 21.32 -9.13
C MET A 152 19.29 21.27 -10.50
N ARG A 153 19.57 22.23 -11.39
CA ARG A 153 19.11 22.19 -12.79
C ARG A 153 19.66 20.97 -13.53
N ASN A 154 20.95 20.66 -13.35
CA ASN A 154 21.56 19.48 -13.96
C ASN A 154 20.93 18.17 -13.45
N VAL A 155 20.70 18.06 -12.14
CA VAL A 155 20.02 16.89 -11.54
C VAL A 155 18.59 16.76 -12.06
N THR A 156 17.83 17.86 -12.10
CA THR A 156 16.47 17.92 -12.63
C THR A 156 16.43 17.43 -14.08
N HIS A 157 17.33 17.94 -14.93
CA HIS A 157 17.43 17.53 -16.32
C HIS A 157 17.71 16.03 -16.43
N ARG A 158 18.70 15.51 -15.68
CA ARG A 158 19.02 14.07 -15.69
C ARG A 158 17.86 13.21 -15.19
N ILE A 159 17.13 13.63 -14.16
CA ILE A 159 15.93 12.90 -13.69
C ILE A 159 14.89 12.84 -14.80
N LYS A 160 14.59 13.96 -15.46
CA LYS A 160 13.64 14.01 -16.59
C LYS A 160 14.10 13.10 -17.73
N THR A 161 15.36 13.17 -18.15
CA THR A 161 15.91 12.31 -19.20
C THR A 161 15.79 10.81 -18.85
N ILE A 162 16.11 10.44 -17.61
CA ILE A 162 15.99 9.04 -17.16
C ILE A 162 14.52 8.62 -17.11
N ALA A 163 13.63 9.47 -16.61
CA ALA A 163 12.21 9.20 -16.54
C ALA A 163 11.63 8.98 -17.95
N SER A 164 11.93 9.85 -18.93
CA SER A 164 11.48 9.67 -20.32
C SER A 164 11.98 8.35 -20.93
N LYS A 165 13.25 7.99 -20.71
CA LYS A 165 13.79 6.70 -21.18
C LYS A 165 13.11 5.49 -20.53
N ILE A 166 12.74 5.59 -19.25
CA ILE A 166 11.98 4.53 -18.57
C ILE A 166 10.58 4.46 -19.15
N GLU A 167 9.94 5.61 -19.36
CA GLU A 167 8.60 5.72 -19.93
C GLU A 167 8.51 5.08 -21.32
N GLU A 168 9.45 5.40 -22.22
CA GLU A 168 9.55 4.78 -23.55
C GLU A 168 9.62 3.26 -23.47
N LYS A 169 10.50 2.73 -22.62
CA LYS A 169 10.64 1.27 -22.43
C LYS A 169 9.37 0.61 -21.88
N LEU A 170 8.65 1.28 -20.99
CA LEU A 170 7.39 0.77 -20.46
C LEU A 170 6.30 0.76 -21.54
N LYS A 171 6.24 1.81 -22.39
CA LYS A 171 5.33 1.88 -23.53
C LYS A 171 5.63 0.82 -24.58
N GLU A 172 6.89 0.61 -24.94
CA GLU A 172 7.33 -0.46 -25.86
C GLU A 172 6.94 -1.84 -25.34
N ALA A 173 7.07 -2.05 -24.04
CA ALA A 173 6.67 -3.28 -23.35
C ALA A 173 5.15 -3.43 -23.16
N LYS A 174 4.34 -2.42 -23.53
CA LYS A 174 2.90 -2.34 -23.28
C LYS A 174 2.52 -2.55 -21.81
N LEU A 175 3.38 -2.08 -20.89
CA LEU A 175 3.12 -2.15 -19.46
C LEU A 175 2.32 -0.93 -19.02
N ASP A 176 1.23 -1.15 -18.29
CA ASP A 176 0.43 -0.06 -17.73
C ASP A 176 1.12 0.54 -16.50
N TYR A 177 1.13 1.87 -16.40
CA TYR A 177 1.79 2.59 -15.30
C TYR A 177 1.14 3.94 -15.00
N ASP A 178 1.35 4.42 -13.78
CA ASP A 178 1.15 5.82 -13.37
C ASP A 178 2.49 6.51 -13.13
N LEU A 179 2.64 7.74 -13.60
CA LEU A 179 3.83 8.57 -13.40
C LEU A 179 3.51 9.76 -12.49
N PHE A 180 4.27 9.88 -11.41
CA PHE A 180 4.20 11.01 -10.49
C PHE A 180 5.54 11.72 -10.44
N LEU A 181 5.53 13.02 -10.76
CA LEU A 181 6.69 13.89 -10.61
C LEU A 181 6.57 14.67 -9.31
N LYS A 182 7.63 14.64 -8.50
CA LYS A 182 7.73 15.45 -7.28
C LYS A 182 8.54 16.70 -7.59
N GLU A 183 7.94 17.86 -7.38
CA GLU A 183 8.58 19.15 -7.54
C GLU A 183 8.75 19.85 -6.19
N GLU A 184 9.94 20.39 -5.94
CA GLU A 184 10.24 21.25 -4.78
C GLU A 184 10.81 22.56 -5.34
N SER A 185 10.21 23.70 -4.98
CA SER A 185 10.63 25.03 -5.46
C SER A 185 10.68 25.17 -7.00
N GLY A 186 9.82 24.46 -7.73
CA GLY A 186 9.77 24.47 -9.20
C GLY A 186 10.76 23.53 -9.90
N GLU A 187 11.55 22.75 -9.14
CA GLU A 187 12.52 21.80 -9.68
C GLU A 187 12.08 20.36 -9.40
N VAL A 188 12.15 19.48 -10.41
CA VAL A 188 11.81 18.06 -10.26
C VAL A 188 12.88 17.36 -9.44
N THR A 189 12.49 16.84 -8.27
CA THR A 189 13.38 16.18 -7.31
C THR A 189 13.33 14.66 -7.38
N SER A 190 12.21 14.11 -7.86
CA SER A 190 12.04 12.67 -8.08
C SER A 190 10.91 12.37 -9.05
N ALA A 191 10.98 11.19 -9.67
CA ALA A 191 9.92 10.60 -10.48
C ALA A 191 9.59 9.21 -9.92
N LYS A 192 8.31 8.95 -9.65
CA LYS A 192 7.79 7.67 -9.18
C LYS A 192 6.90 7.09 -10.27
N PHE A 193 7.26 5.91 -10.77
CA PHE A 193 6.37 5.10 -11.59
C PHE A 193 5.73 4.02 -10.71
N VAL A 194 4.41 3.86 -10.81
CA VAL A 194 3.67 2.71 -10.29
C VAL A 194 3.27 1.87 -11.49
N VAL A 195 3.92 0.72 -11.67
CA VAL A 195 3.72 -0.15 -12.84
C VAL A 195 2.85 -1.33 -12.42
N TYR A 196 1.75 -1.55 -13.11
CA TYR A 196 0.79 -2.64 -12.85
C TYR A 196 1.28 -3.95 -13.46
N ALA A 197 2.47 -4.39 -13.03
CA ALA A 197 3.06 -5.65 -13.40
C ALA A 197 3.99 -6.16 -12.30
N ASN A 198 4.21 -7.48 -12.30
CA ASN A 198 5.18 -8.10 -11.41
C ASN A 198 6.60 -7.57 -11.71
N ARG A 199 7.37 -7.39 -10.65
CA ARG A 199 8.75 -6.92 -10.64
C ARG A 199 9.65 -7.70 -11.59
N GLU A 200 9.44 -9.01 -11.75
CA GLU A 200 10.23 -9.83 -12.67
C GLU A 200 10.06 -9.39 -14.13
N VAL A 201 8.83 -9.06 -14.53
CA VAL A 201 8.51 -8.53 -15.86
C VAL A 201 9.15 -7.15 -16.02
N VAL A 202 8.97 -6.26 -15.06
CA VAL A 202 9.52 -4.89 -15.09
C VAL A 202 11.04 -4.90 -15.21
N ARG A 203 11.72 -5.80 -14.50
CA ARG A 203 13.19 -5.93 -14.51
C ARG A 203 13.77 -6.42 -15.84
N LYS A 204 12.95 -6.96 -16.75
CA LYS A 204 13.40 -7.27 -18.12
C LYS A 204 13.72 -6.00 -18.90
N TYR A 205 12.94 -4.94 -18.67
CA TYR A 205 13.03 -3.68 -19.42
C TYR A 205 13.81 -2.59 -18.67
N VAL A 206 13.57 -2.47 -17.36
CA VAL A 206 14.18 -1.42 -16.53
C VAL A 206 15.12 -2.05 -15.51
N LYS A 207 16.40 -1.66 -15.56
CA LYS A 207 17.42 -2.10 -14.59
C LYS A 207 17.62 -1.06 -13.49
N PRO A 208 17.88 -1.48 -12.24
CA PRO A 208 18.28 -0.56 -11.19
C PRO A 208 19.61 0.10 -11.55
N MET A 209 19.76 1.38 -11.23
CA MET A 209 20.93 2.16 -11.56
C MET A 209 21.36 3.00 -10.35
N ARG A 210 22.66 3.12 -10.12
CA ARG A 210 23.22 4.00 -9.08
C ARG A 210 24.33 4.85 -9.69
N SER A 211 24.10 6.15 -9.71
CA SER A 211 25.09 7.19 -10.06
C SER A 211 25.50 7.95 -8.79
N ILE A 212 26.45 8.86 -8.93
CA ILE A 212 26.89 9.79 -7.88
C ILE A 212 25.73 10.65 -7.37
N ASP A 213 24.91 11.14 -8.28
CA ASP A 213 23.88 12.16 -8.07
C ASP A 213 22.45 11.60 -8.07
N ILE A 214 22.18 10.53 -8.81
CA ILE A 214 20.83 9.93 -9.00
C ILE A 214 20.86 8.42 -8.77
N ALA A 215 19.76 7.90 -8.21
CA ALA A 215 19.52 6.46 -8.10
C ALA A 215 18.14 6.09 -8.67
N VAL A 216 18.10 4.95 -9.35
CA VAL A 216 16.88 4.27 -9.81
C VAL A 216 16.71 3.01 -8.97
N THR A 217 15.68 3.01 -8.13
CA THR A 217 15.34 1.87 -7.27
C THR A 217 14.06 1.22 -7.77
N ILE A 218 14.05 -0.11 -7.88
CA ILE A 218 12.89 -0.90 -8.28
C ILE A 218 12.53 -1.82 -7.12
N TYR A 219 11.29 -1.73 -6.63
CA TYR A 219 10.79 -2.57 -5.55
C TYR A 219 9.31 -2.89 -5.75
N SER A 220 8.88 -4.05 -5.26
CA SER A 220 7.46 -4.42 -5.25
C SER A 220 6.71 -3.57 -4.23
N ALA A 221 5.52 -3.10 -4.57
CA ALA A 221 4.65 -2.45 -3.60
C ALA A 221 4.23 -3.51 -2.55
N PRO A 222 4.53 -3.29 -1.25
CA PRO A 222 4.01 -4.18 -0.23
C PRO A 222 2.49 -4.20 -0.34
N ALA A 223 1.88 -5.37 -0.20
CA ALA A 223 0.43 -5.45 -0.11
C ALA A 223 0.00 -4.57 1.06
N SER A 224 -0.65 -3.46 0.71
CA SER A 224 -1.26 -2.61 1.72
C SER A 224 -2.58 -3.28 2.08
N GLY A 225 -2.93 -3.32 3.37
CA GLY A 225 -4.20 -3.88 3.83
C GLY A 225 -5.37 -3.13 3.19
N GLY A 226 -5.76 -3.55 1.99
CA GLY A 226 -7.00 -3.17 1.33
C GLY A 226 -8.10 -3.95 2.01
N GLY A 227 -9.10 -3.25 2.55
CA GLY A 227 -10.26 -3.90 3.11
C GLY A 227 -10.94 -4.75 2.04
N VAL A 228 -11.36 -5.95 2.41
CA VAL A 228 -12.51 -6.56 1.72
C VAL A 228 -13.68 -5.64 2.00
N PRO A 229 -14.49 -5.23 1.01
CA PRO A 229 -15.65 -4.41 1.27
C PRO A 229 -16.50 -5.08 2.36
N ALA A 230 -16.75 -4.36 3.45
CA ALA A 230 -17.53 -4.88 4.58
C ALA A 230 -18.97 -5.26 4.15
N ARG A 231 -19.40 -4.80 2.98
CA ARG A 231 -20.68 -5.08 2.31
C ARG A 231 -20.50 -5.11 0.79
N GLU A 232 -21.26 -5.95 0.09
CA GLU A 232 -21.48 -5.87 -1.37
C GLU A 232 -22.28 -4.62 -1.78
N ARG A 233 -21.91 -3.43 -1.28
CA ARG A 233 -22.54 -2.18 -1.65
C ARG A 233 -21.91 -1.67 -2.93
N PHE A 234 -22.73 -1.21 -3.87
CA PHE A 234 -22.25 -0.59 -5.11
C PHE A 234 -22.06 0.93 -4.96
N LEU A 235 -21.03 1.45 -5.60
CA LEU A 235 -20.56 2.82 -5.39
C LEU A 235 -20.44 3.62 -6.70
N ILE A 236 -20.69 4.91 -6.57
CA ILE A 236 -20.33 5.95 -7.55
C ILE A 236 -19.10 6.65 -7.01
N VAL A 237 -18.02 6.67 -7.79
CA VAL A 237 -16.76 7.30 -7.39
C VAL A 237 -16.47 8.47 -8.30
N GLY A 238 -16.39 9.67 -7.73
CA GLY A 238 -15.90 10.84 -8.44
C GLY A 238 -14.39 10.96 -8.30
N VAL A 239 -13.71 11.31 -9.39
CA VAL A 239 -12.26 11.40 -9.46
C VAL A 239 -11.84 12.70 -10.14
N ASP A 240 -11.07 13.51 -9.42
CA ASP A 240 -10.36 14.67 -9.93
C ASP A 240 -8.85 14.33 -10.03
N PRO A 241 -8.32 14.02 -11.22
CA PRO A 241 -6.93 13.60 -11.39
C PRO A 241 -5.96 14.79 -11.44
N GLY A 242 -4.77 14.61 -10.87
CA GLY A 242 -3.71 15.61 -10.88
C GLY A 242 -2.52 15.22 -10.01
N ILE A 243 -1.67 16.21 -9.67
CA ILE A 243 -0.61 16.01 -8.67
C ILE A 243 -1.21 15.62 -7.31
N VAL A 244 -2.34 16.25 -6.98
CA VAL A 244 -3.26 15.86 -5.92
C VAL A 244 -4.46 15.23 -6.61
N THR A 245 -4.80 14.01 -6.24
CA THR A 245 -5.99 13.33 -6.75
C THR A 245 -7.08 13.46 -5.70
N GLY A 246 -8.21 14.07 -6.09
CA GLY A 246 -9.43 14.12 -5.30
C GLY A 246 -10.30 12.91 -5.57
N ILE A 247 -10.89 12.34 -4.51
CA ILE A 247 -11.83 11.22 -4.59
C ILE A 247 -13.05 11.54 -3.75
N ALA A 248 -14.22 11.24 -4.29
CA ALA A 248 -15.48 11.21 -3.57
C ALA A 248 -16.16 9.85 -3.76
N VAL A 249 -16.64 9.25 -2.68
CA VAL A 249 -17.31 7.94 -2.70
C VAL A 249 -18.76 8.12 -2.28
N LEU A 250 -19.68 7.76 -3.17
CA LEU A 250 -21.13 7.86 -2.96
C LEU A 250 -21.78 6.50 -3.13
N THR A 251 -22.90 6.29 -2.43
CA THR A 251 -23.81 5.16 -2.70
C THR A 251 -24.64 5.40 -3.96
N LEU A 252 -25.29 4.35 -4.47
CA LEU A 252 -26.26 4.50 -5.57
C LEU A 252 -27.49 5.34 -5.17
N ASP A 253 -27.71 5.58 -3.88
CA ASP A 253 -28.79 6.42 -3.35
C ASP A 253 -28.40 7.90 -3.25
N GLY A 254 -27.13 8.23 -3.51
CA GLY A 254 -26.60 9.58 -3.45
C GLY A 254 -26.11 10.00 -2.06
N GLU A 255 -25.99 9.07 -1.12
CA GLU A 255 -25.35 9.32 0.18
C GLU A 255 -23.83 9.41 -0.01
N VAL A 256 -23.21 10.47 0.50
CA VAL A 256 -21.75 10.64 0.50
C VAL A 256 -21.17 9.83 1.66
N LEU A 257 -20.31 8.87 1.34
CA LEU A 257 -19.62 8.04 2.35
C LEU A 257 -18.31 8.68 2.81
N ASP A 258 -17.51 9.17 1.86
CA ASP A 258 -16.22 9.80 2.18
C ASP A 258 -15.70 10.67 1.03
N THR A 259 -14.85 11.64 1.36
CA THR A 259 -14.08 12.45 0.40
C THR A 259 -12.64 12.58 0.88
N THR A 260 -11.67 12.36 -0.01
CA THR A 260 -10.25 12.52 0.32
C THR A 260 -9.45 13.08 -0.85
N ALA A 261 -8.46 13.91 -0.56
CA ALA A 261 -7.46 14.34 -1.54
C ALA A 261 -6.05 13.92 -1.09
N ARG A 262 -5.29 13.29 -1.97
CA ARG A 262 -3.92 12.84 -1.68
C ARG A 262 -2.96 13.10 -2.84
N ARG A 263 -1.71 13.43 -2.51
CA ARG A 263 -0.64 13.57 -3.50
C ARG A 263 -0.11 12.23 -3.93
N GLY A 264 0.08 12.04 -5.24
CA GLY A 264 0.67 10.81 -5.78
C GLY A 264 -0.21 9.57 -5.57
N PHE A 265 -1.53 9.75 -5.64
CA PHE A 265 -2.52 8.71 -5.43
C PHE A 265 -2.62 7.86 -6.71
N SER A 266 -2.04 6.66 -6.71
CA SER A 266 -2.09 5.78 -7.88
C SER A 266 -3.47 5.18 -8.10
N ARG A 267 -3.81 4.74 -9.31
CA ARG A 267 -5.09 4.07 -9.57
C ARG A 267 -5.28 2.85 -8.67
N GLY A 268 -4.21 2.08 -8.42
CA GLY A 268 -4.23 0.97 -7.47
C GLY A 268 -4.57 1.41 -6.04
N ASP A 269 -3.93 2.48 -5.56
CA ASP A 269 -4.23 3.06 -4.25
C ASP A 269 -5.69 3.54 -4.17
N VAL A 270 -6.21 4.15 -5.24
CA VAL A 270 -7.63 4.58 -5.37
C VAL A 270 -8.56 3.37 -5.25
N LEU A 271 -8.29 2.32 -6.03
CA LEU A 271 -9.10 1.10 -6.03
C LEU A 271 -9.16 0.48 -4.63
N ARG A 272 -8.00 0.34 -3.96
CA ARG A 272 -7.93 -0.17 -2.58
C ARG A 272 -8.70 0.69 -1.59
N TYR A 273 -8.63 2.00 -1.74
CA TYR A 273 -9.36 2.93 -0.89
C TYR A 273 -10.88 2.80 -1.07
N VAL A 274 -11.35 2.78 -2.32
CA VAL A 274 -12.77 2.63 -2.65
C VAL A 274 -13.30 1.29 -2.17
N HIS A 275 -12.53 0.21 -2.32
CA HIS A 275 -12.94 -1.13 -1.87
C HIS A 275 -13.17 -1.25 -0.37
N GLN A 276 -12.64 -0.34 0.45
CA GLN A 276 -12.99 -0.29 1.88
C GLN A 276 -14.47 0.05 2.10
N TRP A 277 -15.10 0.73 1.15
CA TRP A 277 -16.48 1.21 1.22
C TRP A 277 -17.47 0.34 0.44
N GLY A 278 -17.02 -0.40 -0.59
CA GLY A 278 -17.89 -1.15 -1.50
C GLY A 278 -17.26 -1.42 -2.87
N VAL A 279 -18.06 -1.79 -3.85
CA VAL A 279 -17.63 -2.08 -5.23
C VAL A 279 -17.94 -0.89 -6.14
N PRO A 280 -16.95 -0.25 -6.78
CA PRO A 280 -17.21 0.82 -7.73
C PRO A 280 -17.92 0.29 -8.97
N VAL A 281 -19.05 0.92 -9.34
CA VAL A 281 -19.79 0.62 -10.58
C VAL A 281 -19.84 1.80 -11.53
N VAL A 282 -19.65 3.01 -11.03
CA VAL A 282 -19.47 4.23 -11.83
C VAL A 282 -18.19 4.92 -11.39
N ILE A 283 -17.35 5.28 -12.36
CA ILE A 283 -16.26 6.24 -12.17
C ILE A 283 -16.64 7.52 -12.92
N ALA A 284 -16.71 8.64 -12.22
CA ALA A 284 -17.14 9.93 -12.74
C ALA A 284 -16.01 10.96 -12.71
N THR A 285 -16.01 11.87 -13.68
CA THR A 285 -15.11 13.04 -13.72
C THR A 285 -15.92 14.29 -14.08
N ASP A 286 -15.38 15.47 -13.80
CA ASP A 286 -16.05 16.76 -13.94
C ASP A 286 -15.85 17.42 -15.31
N VAL A 287 -15.01 16.81 -16.15
CA VAL A 287 -14.66 17.28 -17.50
C VAL A 287 -15.30 16.41 -18.58
N ALA A 288 -15.62 17.02 -19.73
CA ALA A 288 -16.28 16.33 -20.84
C ALA A 288 -15.40 15.26 -21.47
N GLU A 289 -14.11 15.55 -21.67
CA GLU A 289 -13.14 14.56 -22.12
C GLU A 289 -12.44 13.92 -20.92
N ALA A 290 -12.78 12.67 -20.63
CA ALA A 290 -12.20 11.97 -19.49
C ALA A 290 -10.67 11.88 -19.58
N PRO A 291 -9.95 12.28 -18.51
CA PRO A 291 -8.51 12.11 -18.43
C PRO A 291 -8.12 10.63 -18.47
N GLU A 292 -6.94 10.33 -19.02
CA GLU A 292 -6.46 8.95 -19.19
C GLU A 292 -6.44 8.17 -17.87
N PHE A 293 -6.10 8.83 -16.76
CA PHE A 293 -6.15 8.25 -15.42
C PHE A 293 -7.54 7.70 -15.08
N VAL A 294 -8.60 8.48 -15.37
CA VAL A 294 -9.99 8.13 -15.07
C VAL A 294 -10.47 7.01 -16.00
N LYS A 295 -10.13 7.09 -17.31
CA LYS A 295 -10.44 6.05 -18.30
C LYS A 295 -9.87 4.69 -17.87
N ARG A 296 -8.58 4.65 -17.52
CA ARG A 296 -7.92 3.40 -17.10
C ARG A 296 -8.40 2.92 -15.74
N LEU A 297 -8.71 3.83 -14.81
CA LEU A 297 -9.30 3.46 -13.52
C LEU A 297 -10.67 2.81 -13.71
N ALA A 298 -11.53 3.37 -14.56
CA ALA A 298 -12.83 2.78 -14.89
C ALA A 298 -12.69 1.37 -15.48
N ALA A 299 -11.76 1.19 -16.43
CA ALA A 299 -11.45 -0.10 -17.01
C ALA A 299 -10.93 -1.10 -15.97
N MET A 300 -10.03 -0.67 -15.08
CA MET A 300 -9.47 -1.50 -14.01
C MET A 300 -10.54 -1.94 -12.99
N CYS A 301 -11.52 -1.09 -12.70
CA CYS A 301 -12.67 -1.40 -11.84
C CYS A 301 -13.75 -2.24 -12.53
N GLY A 302 -13.74 -2.35 -13.87
CA GLY A 302 -14.90 -2.85 -14.62
C GLY A 302 -16.16 -1.97 -14.45
N ALA A 303 -15.95 -0.68 -14.20
CA ALA A 303 -16.98 0.31 -13.91
C ALA A 303 -17.31 1.15 -15.15
N VAL A 304 -18.52 1.69 -15.18
CA VAL A 304 -18.96 2.60 -16.25
C VAL A 304 -18.32 3.97 -16.03
N LEU A 305 -17.69 4.49 -17.07
CA LEU A 305 -17.14 5.84 -17.08
C LEU A 305 -18.25 6.85 -17.36
N TYR A 306 -18.44 7.80 -16.44
CA TYR A 306 -19.33 8.94 -16.62
C TYR A 306 -18.54 10.22 -16.90
N THR A 307 -18.92 10.92 -17.96
CA THR A 307 -18.44 12.25 -18.32
C THR A 307 -19.65 13.17 -18.57
N PRO A 308 -19.64 14.41 -18.05
CA PRO A 308 -20.67 15.38 -18.40
C PRO A 308 -20.59 15.80 -19.88
N SER A 309 -21.66 16.39 -20.41
CA SER A 309 -21.70 16.91 -21.79
C SER A 309 -20.81 18.13 -22.02
N ARG A 310 -20.50 18.86 -20.95
CA ARG A 310 -19.59 20.00 -20.88
C ARG A 310 -18.91 20.02 -19.52
N ASP A 311 -17.78 20.70 -19.42
CA ASP A 311 -17.08 20.89 -18.16
C ASP A 311 -17.98 21.60 -17.13
N LEU A 312 -17.93 21.11 -15.89
CA LEU A 312 -18.71 21.69 -14.78
C LEU A 312 -18.12 23.02 -14.34
N SER A 313 -18.96 24.06 -14.26
CA SER A 313 -18.53 25.38 -13.79
C SER A 313 -18.31 25.41 -12.28
N SER A 314 -17.53 26.39 -11.81
CA SER A 314 -17.28 26.63 -10.38
C SER A 314 -18.58 26.80 -9.60
N GLU A 315 -19.57 27.48 -10.18
CA GLU A 315 -20.88 27.72 -9.55
C GLU A 315 -21.68 26.43 -9.44
N GLU A 316 -21.66 25.58 -10.46
CA GLU A 316 -22.34 24.27 -10.44
C GLU A 316 -21.75 23.37 -9.36
N LYS A 317 -20.41 23.35 -9.23
CA LYS A 317 -19.72 22.60 -8.18
C LYS A 317 -20.12 23.10 -6.78
N ALA A 318 -20.17 24.42 -6.57
CA ALA A 318 -20.59 25.01 -5.30
C ALA A 318 -22.04 24.67 -4.93
N GLN A 319 -22.98 24.77 -5.87
CA GLN A 319 -24.39 24.42 -5.64
C GLN A 319 -24.59 22.96 -5.26
N ILE A 320 -23.79 22.04 -5.83
CA ILE A 320 -23.85 20.62 -5.49
C ILE A 320 -23.41 20.39 -4.04
N LEU A 321 -22.37 21.08 -3.59
CA LEU A 321 -21.92 21.00 -2.20
C LEU A 321 -22.99 21.45 -1.21
N GLU A 322 -23.69 22.54 -1.50
CA GLU A 322 -24.79 23.01 -0.65
C GLU A 322 -25.91 21.98 -0.53
N LYS A 323 -26.22 21.25 -1.61
CA LYS A 323 -27.26 20.21 -1.60
C LYS A 323 -26.87 18.97 -0.81
N THR A 324 -25.61 18.55 -0.90
CA THR A 324 -25.12 17.35 -0.19
C THR A 324 -24.90 17.59 1.31
N LYS A 325 -24.80 18.85 1.75
CA LYS A 325 -24.43 19.26 3.12
C LYS A 325 -23.11 18.64 3.61
N TRP A 326 -22.30 18.11 2.70
CA TRP A 326 -21.02 17.48 3.00
C TRP A 326 -19.90 18.53 3.05
N LYS A 327 -18.99 18.40 4.01
CA LYS A 327 -17.84 19.31 4.15
C LYS A 327 -16.63 18.73 3.42
N ALA A 328 -16.41 19.17 2.18
CA ALA A 328 -15.15 18.91 1.49
C ALA A 328 -14.05 19.82 2.04
N GLY A 329 -12.90 19.25 2.40
CA GLY A 329 -11.77 19.96 2.97
C GLY A 329 -10.91 20.69 1.93
N THR A 330 -10.96 20.28 0.66
CA THR A 330 -10.10 20.80 -0.42
C THR A 330 -10.87 21.07 -1.72
N SER A 331 -10.31 21.87 -2.64
CA SER A 331 -10.88 22.04 -3.99
C SER A 331 -10.98 20.72 -4.75
N HIS A 332 -9.97 19.85 -4.63
CA HIS A 332 -9.96 18.55 -5.30
C HIS A 332 -11.07 17.62 -4.79
N GLU A 333 -11.34 17.63 -3.48
CA GLU A 333 -12.49 16.91 -2.92
C GLU A 333 -13.83 17.46 -3.40
N ARG A 334 -13.94 18.79 -3.54
CA ARG A 334 -15.15 19.44 -4.07
C ARG A 334 -15.45 19.03 -5.49
N ASP A 335 -14.42 19.03 -6.33
CA ASP A 335 -14.53 18.73 -7.76
C ASP A 335 -14.86 17.25 -7.98
N ALA A 336 -14.20 16.36 -7.23
CA ALA A 336 -14.53 14.94 -7.22
C ALA A 336 -15.97 14.68 -6.73
N LEU A 337 -16.42 15.37 -5.67
CA LEU A 337 -17.80 15.24 -5.16
C LEU A 337 -18.82 15.73 -6.20
N ALA A 338 -18.53 16.85 -6.86
CA ALA A 338 -19.39 17.38 -7.92
C ALA A 338 -19.53 16.39 -9.08
N ALA A 339 -18.42 15.78 -9.52
CA ALA A 339 -18.43 14.74 -10.55
C ALA A 339 -19.30 13.55 -10.16
N ALA A 340 -19.10 13.00 -8.96
CA ALA A 340 -19.86 11.85 -8.46
C ALA A 340 -21.36 12.15 -8.35
N TYR A 341 -21.71 13.32 -7.81
CA TYR A 341 -23.10 13.70 -7.61
C TYR A 341 -23.82 14.00 -8.93
N ARG A 342 -23.12 14.56 -9.93
CA ARG A 342 -23.67 14.72 -11.28
C ARG A 342 -23.98 13.37 -11.92
N ALA A 343 -23.07 12.39 -11.78
CA ALA A 343 -23.33 11.04 -12.24
C ALA A 343 -24.57 10.44 -11.55
N TYR A 344 -24.69 10.61 -10.23
CA TYR A 344 -25.88 10.19 -9.49
C TYR A 344 -27.17 10.84 -10.03
N GLN A 345 -27.17 12.14 -10.32
CA GLN A 345 -28.33 12.84 -10.85
C GLN A 345 -28.82 12.28 -12.19
N GLU A 346 -27.91 11.83 -13.06
CA GLU A 346 -28.24 11.22 -14.34
C GLU A 346 -28.92 9.85 -14.18
N PHE A 347 -28.48 9.05 -13.22
CA PHE A 347 -29.05 7.72 -12.97
C PHE A 347 -30.27 7.72 -12.05
N LYS A 348 -30.43 8.75 -11.21
CA LYS A 348 -31.50 8.88 -10.22
C LYS A 348 -32.90 8.60 -10.77
N PRO A 349 -33.34 9.15 -11.93
CA PRO A 349 -34.68 8.88 -12.46
C PRO A 349 -34.92 7.39 -12.77
N LYS A 350 -33.87 6.67 -13.19
CA LYS A 350 -33.95 5.22 -13.48
C LYS A 350 -34.03 4.41 -12.19
N PHE A 351 -33.28 4.81 -11.17
CA PHE A 351 -33.30 4.18 -9.85
C PHE A 351 -34.66 4.37 -9.15
N GLU A 352 -35.22 5.58 -9.16
CA GLU A 352 -36.53 5.85 -8.59
C GLU A 352 -37.65 5.07 -9.30
N LYS A 353 -37.55 4.92 -10.63
CA LYS A 353 -38.50 4.10 -11.40
C LYS A 353 -38.43 2.63 -11.02
N LEU A 354 -37.22 2.07 -10.88
CA LEU A 354 -37.01 0.70 -10.41
C LEU A 354 -37.62 0.48 -9.02
N GLU A 355 -37.35 1.39 -8.08
CA GLU A 355 -37.87 1.29 -6.71
C GLU A 355 -39.39 1.39 -6.66
N LYS A 356 -39.99 2.28 -7.44
CA LYS A 356 -41.44 2.45 -7.48
C LYS A 356 -42.16 1.23 -8.06
N GLU A 357 -41.61 0.62 -9.11
CA GLU A 357 -42.23 -0.51 -9.81
C GLU A 357 -41.95 -1.87 -9.12
N PHE A 358 -40.75 -2.04 -8.54
CA PHE A 358 -40.27 -3.35 -8.06
C PHE A 358 -39.77 -3.36 -6.61
N GLY A 359 -39.76 -2.22 -5.91
CA GLY A 359 -39.22 -2.11 -4.55
C GLY A 359 -40.01 -2.88 -3.49
N SER A 360 -41.28 -3.21 -3.76
CA SER A 360 -42.09 -4.09 -2.88
C SER A 360 -41.83 -5.59 -3.10
N ILE A 361 -41.23 -5.95 -4.25
CA ILE A 361 -41.00 -7.33 -4.67
C ILE A 361 -39.56 -7.75 -4.37
N LEU A 362 -38.61 -6.84 -4.56
CA LEU A 362 -37.19 -7.09 -4.40
C LEU A 362 -36.73 -6.78 -2.96
N LYS A 363 -35.80 -7.61 -2.47
CA LYS A 363 -35.05 -7.28 -1.25
C LYS A 363 -34.04 -6.16 -1.51
N PHE A 364 -33.59 -5.50 -0.44
CA PHE A 364 -32.64 -4.39 -0.51
C PHE A 364 -31.38 -4.70 -1.34
N ASP A 365 -30.76 -5.86 -1.12
CA ASP A 365 -29.58 -6.36 -1.84
C ASP A 365 -29.84 -6.59 -3.34
N GLN A 366 -31.03 -7.07 -3.67
CA GLN A 366 -31.45 -7.26 -5.07
C GLN A 366 -31.73 -5.93 -5.77
N VAL A 367 -32.28 -4.95 -5.06
CA VAL A 367 -32.46 -3.58 -5.58
C VAL A 367 -31.10 -2.95 -5.86
N GLU A 368 -30.14 -3.01 -4.93
CA GLU A 368 -28.78 -2.50 -5.16
C GLU A 368 -28.11 -3.16 -6.38
N TYR A 369 -28.23 -4.48 -6.52
CA TYR A 369 -27.70 -5.20 -7.67
C TYR A 369 -28.40 -4.83 -8.99
N ALA A 370 -29.72 -4.70 -8.99
CA ALA A 370 -30.47 -4.25 -10.16
C ALA A 370 -30.07 -2.82 -10.58
N LYS A 371 -29.85 -1.91 -9.63
CA LYS A 371 -29.33 -0.57 -9.92
C LYS A 371 -27.95 -0.63 -10.58
N ALA A 372 -27.05 -1.50 -10.09
CA ALA A 372 -25.74 -1.71 -10.71
C ALA A 372 -25.83 -2.25 -12.15
N LEU A 373 -26.80 -3.11 -12.45
CA LEU A 373 -27.06 -3.60 -13.81
C LEU A 373 -27.60 -2.49 -14.72
N ILE A 374 -28.50 -1.64 -14.23
CA ILE A 374 -29.01 -0.48 -14.97
C ILE A 374 -27.85 0.46 -15.35
N VAL A 375 -26.92 0.69 -14.43
CA VAL A 375 -25.70 1.47 -14.70
C VAL A 375 -24.91 0.86 -15.86
N ARG A 376 -24.76 -0.47 -15.88
CA ARG A 376 -24.09 -1.22 -16.96
C ARG A 376 -24.86 -1.24 -18.29
N GLY A 377 -26.00 -0.57 -18.39
CA GLY A 377 -26.78 -0.43 -19.62
C GLY A 377 -27.92 -1.43 -19.80
N TYR A 378 -28.22 -2.25 -18.79
CA TYR A 378 -29.36 -3.17 -18.85
C TYR A 378 -30.68 -2.41 -18.73
N SER A 379 -31.72 -2.91 -19.40
CA SER A 379 -33.09 -2.40 -19.18
C SER A 379 -33.59 -2.77 -17.78
N ILE A 380 -34.54 -2.00 -17.25
CA ILE A 380 -35.12 -2.25 -15.91
C ILE A 380 -35.64 -3.68 -15.79
N ALA A 381 -36.37 -4.17 -16.79
CA ALA A 381 -36.91 -5.54 -16.80
C ALA A 381 -35.80 -6.61 -16.78
N GLN A 382 -34.73 -6.43 -17.56
CA GLN A 382 -33.60 -7.36 -17.55
C GLN A 382 -32.84 -7.34 -16.21
N ALA A 383 -32.61 -6.14 -15.66
CA ALA A 383 -31.93 -5.97 -14.38
C ALA A 383 -32.67 -6.67 -13.24
N VAL A 384 -34.01 -6.56 -13.19
CA VAL A 384 -34.86 -7.24 -12.21
C VAL A 384 -34.78 -8.77 -12.37
N SER A 385 -34.89 -9.27 -13.61
CA SER A 385 -34.79 -10.70 -13.88
C SER A 385 -33.46 -11.29 -13.43
N GLU A 386 -32.35 -10.63 -13.71
CA GLU A 386 -31.01 -11.07 -13.28
C GLU A 386 -30.82 -10.96 -11.76
N ALA A 387 -31.35 -9.91 -11.13
CA ALA A 387 -31.30 -9.76 -9.67
C ALA A 387 -32.10 -10.84 -8.91
N LEU A 388 -33.15 -11.39 -9.53
CA LEU A 388 -33.88 -12.54 -9.01
C LEU A 388 -33.10 -13.86 -9.14
N LYS A 389 -32.23 -13.99 -10.15
CA LYS A 389 -31.42 -15.20 -10.42
C LYS A 389 -30.17 -15.34 -9.56
N LYS A 390 -29.61 -14.25 -8.98
CA LYS A 390 -28.34 -14.22 -8.21
C LYS A 390 -28.33 -15.08 -6.91
N ARG A 391 -29.20 -16.08 -6.76
CA ARG A 391 -29.38 -16.84 -5.53
C ARG A 391 -28.37 -17.98 -5.30
N GLU A 392 -27.46 -18.31 -6.22
CA GLU A 392 -26.67 -19.57 -6.09
C GLU A 392 -25.14 -19.47 -6.07
N GLU A 393 -24.50 -18.38 -6.46
CA GLU A 393 -23.02 -18.32 -6.42
C GLU A 393 -22.51 -17.73 -5.09
N LYS A 394 -22.23 -18.62 -4.13
CA LYS A 394 -21.39 -18.29 -2.98
C LYS A 394 -19.95 -18.07 -3.48
N GLU A 395 -19.61 -16.82 -3.79
CA GLU A 395 -18.23 -16.46 -4.10
C GLU A 395 -17.32 -16.69 -2.88
N VAL A 396 -16.16 -17.27 -3.17
CA VAL A 396 -15.10 -17.58 -2.20
C VAL A 396 -14.58 -16.28 -1.58
N LYS A 397 -14.92 -16.05 -0.31
CA LYS A 397 -14.44 -14.91 0.47
C LYS A 397 -12.96 -15.08 0.78
N VAL A 398 -12.12 -14.32 0.08
CA VAL A 398 -10.71 -14.18 0.46
C VAL A 398 -10.65 -13.26 1.68
N VAL A 399 -10.47 -13.86 2.86
CA VAL A 399 -10.37 -13.16 4.15
C VAL A 399 -8.97 -12.54 4.29
N TYR A 400 -8.93 -11.21 4.38
CA TYR A 400 -7.77 -10.43 4.82
C TYR A 400 -8.08 -9.73 6.14
N VAL A 401 -7.17 -9.84 7.11
CA VAL A 401 -7.29 -9.30 8.46
C VAL A 401 -7.11 -7.77 8.42
N THR A 402 -8.08 -7.04 8.95
CA THR A 402 -7.99 -5.60 9.17
C THR A 402 -7.09 -5.31 10.36
N VAL A 403 -6.04 -4.50 10.15
CA VAL A 403 -5.50 -3.68 11.25
C VAL A 403 -6.22 -2.34 11.15
N GLU A 404 -6.94 -1.99 12.21
CA GLU A 404 -7.68 -0.75 12.35
C GLU A 404 -6.83 0.46 11.90
N LYS A 405 -7.42 1.34 11.09
CA LYS A 405 -6.87 2.68 10.85
C LYS A 405 -6.78 3.43 12.18
N PRO A 406 -5.65 4.09 12.51
CA PRO A 406 -5.72 5.33 13.26
C PRO A 406 -5.92 6.49 12.28
N CYS A 407 -6.90 7.33 12.60
CA CYS A 407 -7.31 8.50 11.87
C CYS A 407 -6.18 9.50 11.55
N SER A 408 -6.39 10.21 10.44
CA SER A 408 -5.62 11.28 9.81
C SER A 408 -5.48 12.59 10.62
N GLY A 409 -5.11 12.50 11.90
CA GLY A 409 -4.82 13.70 12.71
C GLY A 409 -3.71 13.54 13.74
N ARG A 410 -3.35 12.31 14.11
CA ARG A 410 -2.30 12.06 15.13
C ARG A 410 -0.89 11.99 14.55
N ASP A 411 -0.71 11.61 13.29
CA ASP A 411 0.64 11.41 12.74
C ASP A 411 1.42 12.71 12.56
N GLU A 412 0.78 13.84 12.24
CA GLU A 412 1.47 15.14 12.20
C GLU A 412 1.83 15.65 13.59
N SER A 413 0.94 15.49 14.58
CA SER A 413 1.25 15.89 15.96
C SER A 413 2.32 15.00 16.59
N LEU A 414 2.30 13.69 16.29
CA LEU A 414 3.28 12.72 16.76
C LEU A 414 4.64 12.91 16.07
N THR A 415 4.68 13.12 14.76
CA THR A 415 5.96 13.43 14.07
C THR A 415 6.55 14.76 14.52
N THR A 416 5.72 15.75 14.85
CA THR A 416 6.18 17.02 15.43
C THR A 416 6.69 16.81 16.86
N ARG A 417 6.01 15.98 17.67
CA ARG A 417 6.43 15.64 19.03
C ARG A 417 7.73 14.82 19.05
N ILE A 418 7.88 13.87 18.12
CA ILE A 418 9.10 13.07 17.95
C ILE A 418 10.28 13.98 17.60
N LYS A 419 10.11 14.91 16.64
CA LYS A 419 11.16 15.88 16.29
C LYS A 419 11.55 16.78 17.46
N ALA A 420 10.57 17.22 18.27
CA ALA A 420 10.83 18.01 19.46
C ALA A 420 11.62 17.21 20.53
N LEU A 421 11.22 15.96 20.79
CA LEU A 421 11.89 15.06 21.74
C LEU A 421 13.29 14.63 21.27
N GLU A 422 13.50 14.47 19.96
CA GLU A 422 14.81 14.21 19.36
C GLU A 422 15.74 15.41 19.52
N TYR A 423 15.22 16.63 19.33
CA TYR A 423 15.97 17.86 19.55
C TYR A 423 16.35 18.03 21.03
N GLU A 424 15.42 17.78 21.94
CA GLU A 424 15.63 17.86 23.39
C GLU A 424 16.66 16.83 23.87
N ASN A 425 16.59 15.58 23.39
CA ASN A 425 17.60 14.56 23.66
C ASN A 425 19.00 14.97 23.16
N MET A 426 19.08 15.59 21.98
CA MET A 426 20.36 16.04 21.44
C MET A 426 20.99 17.15 22.30
N GLN A 427 20.19 18.04 22.88
CA GLN A 427 20.69 19.08 23.78
C GLN A 427 21.14 18.49 25.12
N LEU A 428 20.34 17.59 25.72
CA LEU A 428 20.69 16.91 26.96
C LEU A 428 21.96 16.06 26.83
N GLN A 429 22.17 15.42 25.67
CA GLN A 429 23.41 14.69 25.40
C GLN A 429 24.64 15.60 25.32
N LYS A 430 24.51 16.80 24.72
CA LYS A 430 25.59 17.79 24.69
C LYS A 430 25.90 18.35 26.07
N GLU A 431 24.88 18.62 26.90
CA GLU A 431 25.08 19.02 28.29
C GLU A 431 25.76 17.93 29.12
N LEU A 432 25.34 16.67 28.95
CA LEU A 432 26.01 15.52 29.60
C LEU A 432 27.47 15.38 29.17
N GLU A 433 27.80 15.60 27.89
CA GLU A 433 29.19 15.59 27.42
C GLU A 433 29.99 16.76 28.00
N ALA A 434 29.40 17.96 28.07
CA ALA A 434 30.03 19.13 28.66
C ALA A 434 30.30 18.91 30.16
N LEU A 435 29.31 18.46 30.94
CA LEU A 435 29.49 18.13 32.36
C LEU A 435 30.50 17.00 32.56
N ARG A 436 30.47 15.95 31.74
CA ARG A 436 31.49 14.88 31.81
C ARG A 436 32.89 15.42 31.53
N SER A 437 33.04 16.34 30.59
CA SER A 437 34.32 16.99 30.31
C SER A 437 34.80 17.87 31.47
N GLU A 438 33.88 18.52 32.19
CA GLU A 438 34.19 19.30 33.39
C GLU A 438 34.57 18.41 34.58
N VAL A 439 33.91 17.27 34.77
CA VAL A 439 34.26 16.30 35.84
C VAL A 439 35.60 15.58 35.55
N LEU A 440 36.01 15.49 34.29
CA LEU A 440 37.31 14.93 33.88
C LEU A 440 38.49 15.91 34.03
N LYS A 441 38.26 17.23 33.99
CA LYS A 441 39.30 18.26 34.19
C LYS A 441 39.97 18.23 35.58
N PRO A 442 39.28 18.04 36.73
CA PRO A 442 39.93 18.01 38.04
C PRO A 442 40.70 16.72 38.32
N ARG A 443 40.46 15.63 37.58
CA ARG A 443 41.23 14.37 37.76
C ARG A 443 42.65 14.42 37.18
N PHE A 444 42.93 15.32 36.23
CA PHE A 444 44.28 15.49 35.67
C PHE A 444 45.19 16.41 36.50
N ILE A 445 44.63 17.24 37.39
CA ILE A 445 45.42 18.12 38.27
C ILE A 445 45.89 17.37 39.52
N CYS A 446 45.16 16.36 39.99
CA CYS A 446 45.53 15.61 41.20
C CYS A 446 46.67 14.58 40.97
N LYS A 447 46.92 14.15 39.72
CA LYS A 447 47.98 13.18 39.41
C LYS A 447 49.38 13.79 39.26
N ARG A 448 49.51 15.12 39.24
CA ARG A 448 50.82 15.80 39.10
C ARG A 448 51.43 16.26 40.43
N LEU A 449 50.70 16.12 41.54
CA LEU A 449 51.16 16.50 42.89
C LEU A 449 51.65 15.32 43.75
N HIS A 450 51.80 14.13 43.17
CA HIS A 450 52.34 12.94 43.89
C HIS A 450 53.70 12.46 43.35
N LEU A 451 54.45 13.34 42.67
CA LEU A 451 55.81 13.05 42.18
C LEU A 451 56.89 14.04 42.65
N CYS A 452 56.57 14.91 43.61
CA CYS A 452 57.55 15.76 44.28
C CYS A 452 57.32 15.75 45.80
N VAL A 453 57.71 14.66 46.47
CA VAL A 453 58.23 14.66 47.85
C VAL A 453 59.34 13.62 47.91
#